data_AF-A0A6M3J643-F1
#
_entry.id   AF-A0A6M3J643-F1
#
_cell.length_a   1.000
_cell.length_b   1.000
_cell.length_c   1.000
_cell.angle_alpha   90.00
_cell.angle_beta   90.00
_cell.angle_gamma   90.00
#
_symmetry.space_group_name_H-M   'P 1'
#
loop_
_entity.id
_entity.type
_entity.pdbx_description
1 polymer ?
#
loop_
_entity_poly.entity_id
_entity_poly.type
_entity_poly.pdbx_seq_one_letter_code
_entity_poly.pdbx_strand_id
1 'polypeptide(L)'
;MGDSTIRIVRADGLMLIGEYQMGTLTAPRVIGQQPQPDGRQRLVFVQLVGLPEQIQLPVSAMMWEPEEDDLVTAYKESVTGLVLTRAANVIPIGRA
;
A
#
# COMPACT_ATOMS: atom_id res chain seq x y z
N MET A 1 2.06 -13.05 -16.53
CA MET A 1 2.71 -12.76 -15.24
C MET A 1 4.10 -12.24 -15.56
N GLY A 2 4.25 -10.92 -15.69
CA GLY A 2 5.48 -10.29 -16.19
C GLY A 2 5.98 -9.26 -15.20
N ASP A 3 7.28 -9.29 -14.92
CA ASP A 3 8.14 -8.23 -14.37
C ASP A 3 7.42 -7.09 -13.63
N SER A 4 6.63 -7.41 -12.61
CA SER A 4 6.03 -6.37 -11.79
C SER A 4 7.15 -5.76 -10.96
N THR A 5 7.41 -4.46 -11.11
CA THR A 5 8.32 -3.71 -10.24
C THR A 5 7.70 -3.42 -8.86
N ILE A 6 6.44 -3.80 -8.65
CA ILE A 6 5.72 -3.54 -7.40
C ILE A 6 6.22 -4.49 -6.31
N ARG A 7 6.56 -3.92 -5.16
CA ARG A 7 7.05 -4.66 -3.99
C ARG A 7 6.25 -4.27 -2.76
N ILE A 8 6.04 -5.25 -1.90
CA ILE A 8 5.62 -5.01 -0.52
C ILE A 8 6.88 -4.92 0.32
N VAL A 9 6.91 -3.93 1.19
CA VAL A 9 8.06 -3.59 2.02
C VAL A 9 7.63 -3.46 3.46
N ARG A 10 8.38 -4.07 4.37
CA ARG A 10 8.28 -3.81 5.81
C ARG A 10 9.47 -3.01 6.29
N ALA A 11 9.21 -1.81 6.77
CA ALA A 11 10.21 -0.92 7.35
C ALA A 11 9.63 -0.27 8.62
N ASP A 12 10.38 -0.31 9.73
CA ASP A 12 10.05 0.35 10.99
C ASP A 12 8.62 0.11 11.51
N GLY A 13 8.12 -1.12 11.32
CA GLY A 13 6.79 -1.54 11.77
C GLY A 13 5.64 -1.21 10.81
N LEU A 14 5.90 -0.46 9.73
CA LEU A 14 4.93 -0.20 8.67
C LEU A 14 5.06 -1.22 7.53
N MET A 15 3.92 -1.55 6.93
CA MET A 15 3.85 -2.34 5.70
C MET A 15 3.43 -1.41 4.56
N LEU A 16 4.28 -1.31 3.55
CA LEU A 16 4.14 -0.43 2.40
C LEU A 16 4.04 -1.27 1.13
N ILE A 17 3.30 -0.80 0.15
CA ILE A 17 3.38 -1.27 -1.23
C ILE A 17 3.75 -0.10 -2.12
N GLY A 18 4.58 -0.34 -3.13
CA GLY A 18 5.00 0.68 -4.06
C GLY A 18 5.75 0.09 -5.24
N GLU A 19 6.05 0.94 -6.22
CA GLU A 19 6.97 0.56 -7.29
C GLU A 19 8.41 0.65 -6.78
N TYR A 20 9.18 -0.41 -6.97
CA TYR A 20 10.54 -0.51 -6.47
C TYR A 20 11.54 -0.46 -7.62
N GLN A 21 12.47 0.49 -7.53
CA GLN A 21 13.58 0.60 -8.46
C GLN A 21 14.83 1.09 -7.74
N MET A 22 15.93 0.34 -7.86
CA MET A 22 17.27 0.72 -7.37
C MET A 22 17.30 1.16 -5.89
N GLY A 23 16.57 0.47 -5.00
CA GLY A 23 16.55 0.78 -3.56
C GLY A 23 15.47 1.79 -3.15
N THR A 24 14.78 2.41 -4.11
CA THR A 24 13.76 3.42 -3.87
C THR A 24 12.37 2.85 -4.11
N LEU A 25 11.46 3.14 -3.18
CA LEU A 25 10.04 2.84 -3.29
C LEU A 25 9.30 4.12 -3.69
N THR A 26 8.61 4.11 -4.83
CA THR A 26 7.86 5.26 -5.36
C THR A 26 6.35 5.05 -5.22
N ALA A 27 5.62 6.17 -5.11
CA ALA A 27 4.18 6.25 -4.84
C ALA A 27 3.72 5.31 -3.71
N PRO A 28 4.43 5.24 -2.57
CA PRO A 28 4.16 4.25 -1.55
C PRO A 28 2.75 4.42 -0.97
N ARG A 29 2.10 3.29 -0.71
CA ARG A 29 0.82 3.21 0.01
C ARG A 29 0.98 2.32 1.22
N VAL A 30 0.40 2.73 2.34
CA VAL A 30 0.42 1.91 3.56
C VAL A 30 -0.65 0.84 3.45
N ILE A 31 -0.28 -0.40 3.67
CA ILE A 31 -1.22 -1.52 3.77
C ILE A 31 -1.78 -1.52 5.19
N GLY A 32 -3.07 -1.24 5.31
CA GLY A 32 -3.85 -1.38 6.52
C GLY A 32 -4.79 -2.58 6.44
N GLN A 33 -5.36 -2.94 7.58
CA GLN A 33 -6.46 -3.90 7.68
C GLN A 33 -7.69 -3.16 8.21
N GLN A 34 -8.80 -3.29 7.49
CA GLN A 34 -10.10 -2.80 7.92
C GLN A 34 -10.94 -3.99 8.41
N PRO A 35 -11.38 -4.00 9.68
CA PRO A 35 -12.34 -4.97 10.16
C PRO A 35 -13.65 -4.86 9.40
N GLN A 36 -14.21 -6.00 8.99
CA GLN A 36 -15.53 -6.07 8.37
C GLN A 36 -16.58 -6.61 9.35
N PRO A 37 -17.87 -6.27 9.15
CA PRO A 37 -18.96 -6.75 10.02
C PRO A 37 -19.11 -8.27 10.07
N ASP A 38 -18.60 -8.98 9.04
CA ASP A 38 -18.58 -10.44 8.95
C ASP A 38 -17.39 -11.08 9.69
N GLY A 39 -16.58 -10.29 10.41
CA GLY A 39 -15.41 -10.73 11.15
C GLY A 39 -14.17 -10.96 10.27
N ARG A 40 -14.24 -10.74 8.95
CA ARG A 40 -13.08 -10.81 8.07
C ARG A 40 -12.29 -9.51 8.12
N GLN A 41 -11.02 -9.60 7.75
CA GLN A 41 -10.17 -8.42 7.59
C GLN A 41 -9.98 -8.14 6.11
N ARG A 42 -10.32 -6.92 5.68
CA ARG A 42 -10.07 -6.46 4.31
C ARG A 42 -8.80 -5.65 4.28
N LEU A 43 -7.91 -5.94 3.33
CA LEU A 43 -6.77 -5.07 3.06
C LEU A 43 -7.26 -3.75 2.46
N VAL A 44 -6.75 -2.65 3.01
CA VAL A 44 -7.04 -1.29 2.54
C VAL A 44 -5.74 -0.54 2.39
N PHE A 45 -5.71 0.41 1.45
CA PHE A 45 -4.60 1.35 1.35
C PHE A 45 -4.92 2.59 2.17
N VAL A 46 -4.07 2.88 3.14
CA VAL A 46 -4.18 4.07 3.99
C VAL A 46 -3.27 5.13 3.41
N GLN A 47 -3.86 6.27 3.05
CA GLN A 47 -3.09 7.46 2.71
C GLN A 47 -2.66 8.15 4.01
N LEU A 48 -1.38 8.04 4.36
CA LEU A 48 -0.83 8.78 5.49
C LEU A 48 -0.48 10.21 5.06
N VAL A 49 -0.97 11.19 5.82
CA VAL A 49 -0.60 12.59 5.63
C VAL A 49 0.90 12.74 5.91
N GLY A 50 1.66 13.20 4.91
CA GLY A 50 3.10 13.39 5.01
C GLY A 50 3.95 12.17 4.67
N LEU A 51 3.36 11.08 4.18
CA LEU A 51 4.14 10.02 3.54
C LEU A 51 4.77 10.57 2.26
N PRO A 52 6.10 10.53 2.12
CA PRO A 52 6.75 11.05 0.92
C PRO A 52 6.43 10.15 -0.28
N GLU A 53 6.28 10.77 -1.45
CA GLU A 53 6.02 10.08 -2.71
C GLU A 53 7.19 9.18 -3.17
N GLN A 54 8.35 9.33 -2.54
CA GLN A 54 9.53 8.48 -2.74
C GLN A 54 10.20 8.21 -1.40
N ILE A 55 10.48 6.94 -1.11
CA ILE A 55 11.16 6.49 0.11
C ILE A 55 12.41 5.73 -0.30
N GLN A 56 13.57 6.21 0.15
CA GLN A 56 14.78 5.41 0.10
C GLN A 56 14.68 4.33 1.18
N LEU A 57 14.69 3.07 0.77
CA LEU A 57 14.57 1.97 1.73
C LEU A 57 15.89 1.75 2.45
N PRO A 58 15.88 1.54 3.78
CA PRO A 58 17.06 1.10 4.49
C PRO A 58 17.45 -0.32 4.05
N VAL A 59 18.74 -0.66 4.17
CA VAL A 59 19.27 -1.99 3.83
C VAL A 59 18.57 -3.12 4.63
N SER A 60 18.04 -2.80 5.81
CA SER A 60 17.32 -3.73 6.68
C SER A 60 15.84 -3.93 6.30
N ALA A 61 15.32 -3.25 5.28
CA ALA A 61 13.94 -3.42 4.86
C ALA A 61 13.70 -4.83 4.31
N MET A 62 12.67 -5.49 4.81
CA MET A 62 12.23 -6.78 4.25
C MET A 62 11.33 -6.49 3.06
N MET A 63 11.57 -7.17 1.94
CA MET A 63 10.84 -6.95 0.69
C MET A 63 10.36 -8.28 0.10
N TRP A 64 9.15 -8.28 -0.44
CA TRP A 64 8.57 -9.43 -1.11
C TRP A 64 7.66 -9.00 -2.28
N GLU A 65 7.38 -9.95 -3.17
CA GLU A 65 6.43 -9.75 -4.26
C GLU A 65 5.00 -9.99 -3.76
N PRO A 66 4.01 -9.22 -4.23
CA PRO A 66 2.61 -9.51 -3.95
C PRO A 66 2.21 -10.89 -4.47
N GLU A 67 1.61 -11.73 -3.62
CA GLU A 67 1.12 -13.05 -4.02
C GLU A 67 -0.21 -12.98 -4.80
N GLU A 68 -1.00 -11.93 -4.56
CA GLU A 68 -2.34 -11.74 -5.11
C GLU A 68 -2.35 -10.65 -6.18
N ASP A 69 -2.80 -10.99 -7.40
CA ASP A 69 -2.99 -10.03 -8.50
C ASP A 69 -4.00 -8.92 -8.16
N ASP A 70 -4.98 -9.23 -7.30
CA ASP A 70 -5.98 -8.28 -6.82
C ASP A 70 -5.35 -7.15 -6.01
N LEU A 71 -4.31 -7.44 -5.22
CA LEU A 71 -3.58 -6.44 -4.43
C LEU A 71 -2.80 -5.48 -5.33
N VAL A 72 -2.15 -6.02 -6.38
CA VAL A 72 -1.45 -5.23 -7.40
C VAL A 72 -2.42 -4.32 -8.15
N THR A 73 -3.58 -4.85 -8.53
CA THR A 73 -4.63 -4.11 -9.24
C THR A 73 -5.16 -2.97 -8.38
N ALA A 74 -5.54 -3.27 -7.14
CA ALA A 74 -6.05 -2.27 -6.20
C ALA A 74 -4.99 -1.18 -5.91
N TYR A 75 -3.70 -1.53 -5.83
CA TYR A 75 -2.63 -0.55 -5.68
C TYR A 75 -2.58 0.41 -6.87
N LYS A 76 -2.58 -0.12 -8.11
CA LYS A 76 -2.56 0.70 -9.33
C LYS A 76 -3.77 1.62 -9.43
N GLU A 77 -4.97 1.14 -9.09
CA GLU A 77 -6.19 1.96 -9.01
C GLU A 77 -6.04 3.10 -7.98
N SER A 78 -5.46 2.81 -6.82
CA SER A 78 -5.24 3.80 -5.75
C SER A 78 -4.22 4.89 -6.11
N VAL A 79 -3.23 4.59 -6.96
CA VAL A 79 -2.19 5.55 -7.38
C VAL A 79 -2.67 6.39 -8.57
N THR A 80 -3.39 5.79 -9.52
CA THR A 80 -3.87 6.46 -10.74
C THR A 80 -5.12 7.32 -10.52
N GLY A 81 -5.72 7.30 -9.32
CA GLY A 81 -6.96 8.03 -9.03
C GLY A 81 -8.19 7.44 -9.72
N LEU A 82 -8.05 6.30 -10.40
CA LEU A 82 -9.14 5.49 -10.93
C LEU A 82 -9.79 4.70 -9.78
N VAL A 83 -10.32 5.41 -8.77
CA VAL A 83 -11.19 4.80 -7.77
C VAL A 83 -12.59 4.72 -8.36
N LEU A 84 -12.82 3.74 -9.24
CA LEU A 84 -14.19 3.33 -9.58
C LEU A 84 -14.76 2.54 -8.39
N THR A 85 -15.16 3.28 -7.35
CA THR A 85 -16.31 2.92 -6.49
C THR A 85 -16.42 1.45 -6.08
N ARG A 86 -15.41 0.89 -5.40
CA ARG A 86 -15.59 -0.29 -4.55
C ARG A 86 -14.87 -0.12 -3.21
N ALA A 87 -15.40 0.81 -2.41
CA ALA A 87 -15.12 1.05 -0.99
C ALA A 87 -13.72 1.58 -0.64
N ALA A 88 -13.50 2.88 -0.91
CA ALA A 88 -12.58 3.67 -0.10
C ALA A 88 -13.37 4.21 1.10
N ASN A 89 -13.37 3.48 2.22
CA ASN A 89 -13.79 4.05 3.49
C ASN A 89 -12.66 4.99 3.95
N VAL A 90 -12.78 6.27 3.60
CA VAL A 90 -11.93 7.32 4.15
C VAL A 90 -12.30 7.45 5.63
N ILE A 91 -11.45 6.94 6.53
CA ILE A 91 -11.56 7.23 7.96
C ILE A 91 -10.80 8.54 8.21
N PRO A 92 -11.48 9.67 8.47
CA PRO A 92 -10.79 10.85 8.95
C PRO A 92 -10.23 10.53 10.34
N ILE A 93 -8.91 10.63 10.51
CA ILE A 93 -8.32 10.67 11.85
C ILE A 93 -8.62 12.07 12.42
N GLY A 94 -9.84 12.25 12.93
CA GLY A 94 -10.22 13.40 13.72
C GLY A 94 -9.58 13.30 15.10
N ARG A 95 -8.89 14.36 15.53
CA ARG A 95 -8.48 14.55 16.92
C ARG A 95 -9.71 14.83 17.79
N ALA A 96 -9.88 14.07 18.87
CA ALA A 96 -10.59 14.47 20.08
C ALA A 96 -9.97 13.72 21.27
#